data_AF-A0A3Q9FE43-F1
#
_entry.id   AF-A0A3Q9FE43-F1
#
_cell.length_a   1.000
_cell.length_b   1.000
_cell.length_c   1.000
_cell.angle_alpha   90.00
_cell.angle_beta   90.00
_cell.angle_gamma   90.00
#
_symmetry.space_group_name_H-M   'P 1'
#
loop_
_entity.id
_entity.type
_entity.pdbx_description
1 polymer ?
#
loop_
_entity_poly.entity_id
_entity_poly.type
_entity_poly.pdbx_seq_one_letter_code
_entity_poly.pdbx_strand_id
1 'polypeptide(L)'
;MMELLTELPADAPAMAQAIIEHIEANELDEAEALLARMHDVYPETREVHVFAVTIALVRGRPHEAWQIVNGLPDDRAPELKAICLKVLDDPSWHGHATAHEDSSDPYVRLAMRRLLERD
;
A
#
# COMPACT_ATOMS: atom_id res chain seq x y z
N MET A 1 -8.84 0.69 7.63
CA MET A 1 -7.59 -0.10 7.49
C MET A 1 -6.78 -0.20 8.79
N MET A 2 -6.65 0.89 9.57
CA MET A 2 -5.96 0.85 10.88
C MET A 2 -6.72 0.09 11.97
N GLU A 3 -8.06 -0.01 11.87
CA GLU A 3 -8.89 -0.81 12.82
C GLU A 3 -8.47 -2.29 12.85
N LEU A 4 -8.07 -2.84 11.71
CA LEU A 4 -7.65 -4.24 11.60
C LEU A 4 -6.32 -4.51 12.31
N LEU A 5 -5.45 -3.50 12.46
CA LEU A 5 -4.17 -3.63 13.16
C LEU A 5 -4.28 -3.41 14.67
N THR A 6 -5.31 -2.68 15.14
CA THR A 6 -5.56 -2.43 16.57
C THR A 6 -6.17 -3.61 17.32
N GLU A 7 -6.80 -4.55 16.63
CA GLU A 7 -7.36 -5.77 17.24
C GLU A 7 -6.39 -6.97 17.19
N LEU A 8 -5.26 -6.82 16.50
CA LEU A 8 -4.23 -7.85 16.42
C LEU A 8 -3.42 -7.93 17.73
N PRO A 9 -2.84 -9.11 18.02
CA PRO A 9 -1.85 -9.24 19.07
C PRO A 9 -0.72 -8.20 18.94
N ALA A 10 -0.17 -7.78 20.09
CA ALA A 10 0.72 -6.62 20.21
C ALA A 10 1.98 -6.68 19.32
N ASP A 11 2.34 -7.86 18.82
CA ASP A 11 3.46 -8.10 17.93
C ASP A 11 3.14 -7.83 16.45
N ALA A 12 1.89 -7.89 15.98
CA ALA A 12 1.59 -7.57 14.57
C ALA A 12 1.90 -6.11 14.20
N PRO A 13 1.54 -5.08 15.01
CA PRO A 13 2.00 -3.72 14.79
C PRO A 13 3.53 -3.57 14.84
N ALA A 14 4.22 -4.36 15.68
CA ALA A 14 5.68 -4.34 15.74
C ALA A 14 6.33 -4.94 14.48
N MET A 15 5.74 -6.01 13.94
CA MET A 15 6.17 -6.59 12.65
C MET A 15 5.93 -5.61 11.51
N ALA A 16 4.77 -4.96 11.46
CA ALA A 16 4.47 -3.92 10.47
C ALA A 16 5.48 -2.77 10.52
N GLN A 17 5.84 -2.30 11.72
CA GLN A 17 6.87 -1.27 11.90
C GLN A 17 8.25 -1.73 11.40
N ALA A 18 8.67 -2.95 11.73
CA ALA A 18 9.94 -3.50 11.27
C ALA A 18 9.98 -3.71 9.74
N ILE A 19 8.85 -4.05 9.11
CA ILE A 19 8.75 -4.11 7.63
C ILE A 19 9.03 -2.72 7.03
N ILE A 20 8.47 -1.65 7.63
CA ILE A 20 8.71 -0.27 7.18
C ILE A 20 10.19 0.08 7.31
N GLU A 21 10.81 -0.24 8.44
CA GLU A 21 12.23 0.02 8.69
C GLU A 21 13.14 -0.67 7.64
N HIS A 22 12.85 -1.93 7.29
CA HIS A 22 13.59 -2.63 6.23
C HIS A 22 13.37 -1.99 4.84
N ILE A 23 12.14 -1.54 4.52
CA ILE A 23 11.87 -0.83 3.27
C ILE A 23 12.67 0.48 3.21
N GLU A 24 12.69 1.27 4.29
CA GLU A 24 13.44 2.52 4.38
C GLU A 24 14.95 2.31 4.29
N ALA A 25 15.46 1.20 4.85
CA ALA A 25 16.86 0.79 4.74
C ALA A 25 17.21 0.16 3.37
N ASN A 26 16.23 0.01 2.45
CA ASN A 26 16.37 -0.68 1.17
C ASN A 26 16.79 -2.17 1.31
N GLU A 27 16.43 -2.78 2.42
CA GLU A 27 16.59 -4.20 2.77
C GLU A 27 15.32 -4.96 2.34
N LEU A 28 15.09 -5.00 1.03
CA LEU A 28 13.78 -5.40 0.47
C LEU A 28 13.52 -6.91 0.57
N ASP A 29 14.58 -7.72 0.63
CA ASP A 29 14.47 -9.17 0.81
C ASP A 29 14.07 -9.49 2.27
N GLU A 30 14.62 -8.75 3.22
CA GLU A 30 14.27 -8.82 4.64
C GLU A 30 12.82 -8.36 4.88
N ALA A 31 12.42 -7.25 4.25
CA ALA A 31 11.04 -6.76 4.31
C ALA A 31 10.03 -7.80 3.78
N GLU A 32 10.34 -8.45 2.66
CA GLU A 32 9.49 -9.46 2.05
C GLU A 32 9.42 -10.75 2.89
N ALA A 33 10.55 -11.20 3.43
CA ALA A 33 10.59 -12.36 4.33
C ALA A 33 9.79 -12.10 5.62
N LEU A 34 9.89 -10.90 6.19
CA LEU A 34 9.13 -10.52 7.37
C LEU A 34 7.63 -10.38 7.08
N LEU A 35 7.27 -9.83 5.92
CA LEU A 35 5.88 -9.77 5.45
C LEU A 35 5.28 -11.17 5.28
N ALA A 36 6.00 -12.10 4.66
CA ALA A 36 5.56 -13.49 4.53
C ALA A 36 5.32 -14.14 5.90
N ARG A 37 6.24 -13.92 6.86
CA ARG A 37 6.07 -14.38 8.23
C ARG A 37 4.85 -13.75 8.91
N MET A 38 4.62 -12.46 8.72
CA MET A 38 3.44 -11.77 9.27
C MET A 38 2.14 -12.39 8.73
N HIS A 39 2.08 -12.71 7.43
CA HIS A 39 0.94 -13.40 6.83
C HIS A 39 0.74 -14.83 7.36
N ASP A 40 1.81 -15.53 7.74
CA ASP A 40 1.72 -16.88 8.29
C ASP A 40 1.24 -16.87 9.75
N VAL A 41 1.67 -15.90 10.54
CA VAL A 41 1.24 -15.72 11.94
C VAL A 41 -0.16 -15.10 12.02
N TYR A 42 -0.45 -14.14 11.14
CA TYR A 42 -1.69 -13.35 11.08
C TYR A 42 -2.29 -13.40 9.67
N PRO A 43 -2.99 -14.50 9.28
CA PRO A 43 -3.59 -14.66 7.95
C PRO A 43 -4.46 -13.50 7.46
N GLU A 44 -5.13 -12.78 8.35
CA GLU A 44 -5.94 -11.59 8.08
C GLU A 44 -5.13 -10.43 7.50
N THR A 45 -3.82 -10.39 7.78
CA THR A 45 -2.92 -9.37 7.24
C THR A 45 -2.64 -9.56 5.75
N ARG A 46 -3.01 -10.71 5.16
CA ARG A 46 -2.91 -10.94 3.69
C ARG A 46 -3.76 -9.97 2.88
N GLU A 47 -4.75 -9.34 3.50
CA GLU A 47 -5.56 -8.29 2.89
C GLU A 47 -4.90 -6.90 2.92
N VAL A 48 -3.74 -6.77 3.57
CA VAL A 48 -2.97 -5.53 3.71
C VAL A 48 -1.93 -5.43 2.60
N HIS A 49 -2.36 -4.96 1.43
CA HIS A 49 -1.53 -4.94 0.22
C HIS A 49 -0.45 -3.85 0.19
N VAL A 50 -0.53 -2.84 1.08
CA VAL A 50 0.39 -1.68 1.07
C VAL A 50 1.86 -2.08 1.14
N PHE A 51 2.22 -3.08 1.94
CA PHE A 51 3.62 -3.52 2.07
C PHE A 51 4.11 -4.18 0.79
N ALA A 52 3.38 -5.15 0.25
CA ALA A 52 3.76 -5.84 -0.99
C ALA A 52 3.87 -4.86 -2.17
N VAL A 53 2.91 -3.94 -2.29
CA VAL A 53 2.93 -2.89 -3.32
C VAL A 53 4.14 -1.97 -3.16
N THR A 54 4.42 -1.52 -1.94
CA THR A 54 5.56 -0.62 -1.67
C THR A 54 6.88 -1.31 -1.98
N ILE A 55 7.07 -2.56 -1.56
CA ILE A 55 8.28 -3.34 -1.86
C ILE A 55 8.49 -3.46 -3.38
N ALA A 56 7.44 -3.81 -4.14
CA ALA A 56 7.52 -3.90 -5.60
C ALA A 56 7.87 -2.55 -6.26
N LEU A 57 7.29 -1.44 -5.79
CA LEU A 57 7.60 -0.11 -6.30
C LEU A 57 9.04 0.31 -6.01
N VAL A 58 9.53 0.11 -4.78
CA VAL A 58 10.91 0.46 -4.39
C VAL A 58 11.93 -0.41 -5.12
N ARG A 59 11.60 -1.68 -5.42
CA ARG A 59 12.41 -2.56 -6.30
C ARG A 59 12.42 -2.13 -7.78
N GLY A 60 11.70 -1.09 -8.17
CA GLY A 60 11.58 -0.68 -9.57
C GLY A 60 10.75 -1.64 -10.42
N ARG A 61 9.77 -2.33 -9.80
CA ARG A 61 8.87 -3.30 -10.45
C ARG A 61 7.41 -2.81 -10.44
N PRO A 62 7.11 -1.68 -11.10
CA PRO A 62 5.77 -1.08 -11.03
C PRO A 62 4.67 -1.93 -11.68
N HIS A 63 5.02 -2.79 -12.64
CA HIS A 63 4.06 -3.73 -13.21
C HIS A 63 3.64 -4.82 -12.22
N GLU A 64 4.55 -5.27 -11.34
CA GLU A 64 4.23 -6.23 -10.28
C GLU A 64 3.30 -5.59 -9.24
N ALA A 65 3.61 -4.35 -8.84
CA ALA A 65 2.74 -3.54 -7.97
C ALA A 65 1.34 -3.37 -8.59
N TRP A 66 1.26 -3.07 -9.88
CA TRP A 66 0.00 -2.95 -10.61
C TRP A 66 -0.80 -4.25 -10.65
N GLN A 67 -0.14 -5.39 -10.88
CA GLN A 67 -0.81 -6.71 -10.86
C GLN A 67 -1.47 -7.00 -9.51
N ILE A 68 -0.83 -6.62 -8.41
CA ILE A 68 -1.40 -6.77 -7.06
C ILE A 68 -2.68 -5.94 -6.92
N VAL A 69 -2.63 -4.64 -7.23
CA VAL A 69 -3.77 -3.73 -6.98
C VAL A 69 -4.89 -3.87 -7.99
N ASN A 70 -4.58 -4.23 -9.24
CA ASN A 70 -5.58 -4.41 -10.29
C ASN A 70 -6.40 -5.71 -10.13
N GLY A 71 -5.90 -6.66 -9.33
CA GLY A 71 -6.69 -7.82 -8.90
C GLY A 71 -7.74 -7.49 -7.82
N LEU A 72 -7.69 -6.30 -7.23
CA LEU A 72 -8.61 -5.89 -6.16
C LEU A 72 -9.87 -5.23 -6.72
N PRO A 73 -11.01 -5.31 -6.01
CA PRO A 73 -12.21 -4.53 -6.31
C PRO A 73 -11.92 -3.03 -6.50
N ASP A 74 -12.74 -2.34 -7.29
CA ASP A 74 -12.51 -0.93 -7.66
C ASP A 74 -12.52 0.05 -6.48
N ASP A 75 -13.31 -0.25 -5.46
CA ASP A 75 -13.40 0.51 -4.21
C ASP A 75 -12.28 0.16 -3.21
N ARG A 76 -11.47 -0.85 -3.50
CA ARG A 76 -10.43 -1.34 -2.59
C ARG A 76 -9.07 -0.74 -2.91
N ALA A 77 -8.47 -0.10 -1.90
CA ALA A 77 -7.18 0.56 -1.96
C ALA A 77 -7.00 1.52 -3.17
N PRO A 78 -7.97 2.43 -3.41
CA PRO A 78 -7.90 3.38 -4.53
C PRO A 78 -6.59 4.17 -4.58
N GLU A 79 -6.02 4.50 -3.43
CA GLU A 79 -4.74 5.19 -3.25
C GLU A 79 -3.56 4.40 -3.83
N LEU A 80 -3.53 3.07 -3.65
CA LEU A 80 -2.47 2.24 -4.20
C LEU A 80 -2.60 2.14 -5.72
N LYS A 81 -3.83 2.07 -6.25
CA LYS A 81 -4.10 2.13 -7.70
C LYS A 81 -3.58 3.45 -8.29
N ALA A 82 -3.89 4.59 -7.67
CA ALA A 82 -3.43 5.90 -8.12
C ALA A 82 -1.90 6.01 -8.15
N ILE A 83 -1.22 5.55 -7.09
CA ILE A 83 0.24 5.55 -7.02
C ILE A 83 0.84 4.69 -8.14
N CYS A 84 0.31 3.47 -8.35
CA CYS A 84 0.81 2.59 -9.40
C CYS A 84 0.66 3.20 -10.79
N LEU A 85 -0.50 3.79 -11.10
CA LEU A 85 -0.73 4.47 -12.38
C LEU A 85 0.25 5.64 -12.59
N LYS A 86 0.50 6.44 -11.55
CA LYS A 86 1.46 7.56 -11.61
C LYS A 86 2.89 7.06 -11.87
N VAL A 87 3.32 6.00 -11.19
CA VAL A 87 4.67 5.43 -11.38
C VAL A 87 4.82 4.78 -12.76
N LEU A 88 3.73 4.23 -13.33
CA LEU A 88 3.68 3.69 -14.69
C LEU A 88 3.59 4.75 -15.79
N ASP A 89 3.58 6.04 -15.44
CA ASP A 89 3.36 7.17 -16.37
C ASP A 89 2.02 7.06 -17.13
N ASP A 90 1.01 6.41 -16.53
CA ASP A 90 -0.33 6.33 -17.11
C ASP A 90 -1.13 7.58 -16.75
N PRO A 91 -1.52 8.43 -17.72
CA PRO A 91 -2.15 9.72 -17.46
C PRO A 91 -3.52 9.61 -16.78
N SER A 92 -4.15 8.43 -16.76
CA SER A 92 -5.39 8.19 -16.03
C SER A 92 -5.23 8.35 -14.51
N TRP A 93 -4.00 8.30 -13.97
CA TRP A 93 -3.72 8.49 -12.55
C TRP A 93 -4.34 9.78 -12.01
N HIS A 94 -4.29 10.87 -12.78
CA HIS A 94 -4.77 12.17 -12.35
C HIS A 94 -6.30 12.21 -12.24
N GLY A 95 -6.99 11.60 -13.22
CA GLY A 95 -8.44 11.46 -13.19
C GLY A 95 -8.90 10.58 -12.03
N HIS A 96 -8.21 9.46 -11.82
CA HIS A 96 -8.47 8.55 -10.71
C HIS A 96 -8.26 9.21 -9.34
N ALA A 97 -7.17 9.95 -9.17
CA ALA A 97 -6.90 10.68 -7.94
C ALA A 97 -7.94 11.79 -7.69
N THR A 98 -8.34 12.52 -8.73
CA THR A 98 -9.38 13.57 -8.63
C THR A 98 -10.73 12.99 -8.22
N ALA A 99 -11.10 11.81 -8.74
CA ALA A 99 -12.37 11.16 -8.37
C ALA A 99 -12.43 10.72 -6.89
N HIS A 100 -11.30 10.70 -6.19
CA HIS A 100 -11.17 10.21 -4.82
C HIS A 100 -10.60 11.24 -3.84
N GLU A 101 -10.38 12.49 -4.28
CA GLU A 101 -9.80 13.55 -3.46
C GLU A 101 -10.69 14.02 -2.30
N ASP A 102 -11.97 13.67 -2.33
CA ASP A 102 -12.96 13.93 -1.26
C ASP A 102 -13.52 12.61 -0.69
N SER A 103 -12.76 11.52 -0.78
CA SER A 103 -13.12 10.24 -0.16
C SER A 103 -13.49 10.41 1.31
N SER A 104 -14.48 9.63 1.77
CA SER A 104 -14.87 9.57 3.18
C SER A 104 -13.73 8.99 4.05
N ASP A 105 -12.90 8.11 3.49
CA ASP A 105 -11.70 7.61 4.16
C ASP A 105 -10.64 8.74 4.22
N PRO A 106 -10.25 9.18 5.44
CA PRO A 106 -9.29 10.27 5.60
C PRO A 106 -7.90 9.98 5.02
N TYR A 107 -7.49 8.71 4.98
CA TYR A 107 -6.18 8.32 4.46
C TYR A 107 -6.18 8.28 2.93
N VAL A 108 -7.26 7.78 2.33
CA VAL A 108 -7.46 7.87 0.87
C VAL A 108 -7.45 9.32 0.44
N ARG A 109 -8.27 10.16 1.10
CA ARG A 109 -8.33 11.60 0.82
C ARG A 109 -6.96 12.27 0.93
N LEU A 110 -6.21 12.00 2.00
CA LEU A 110 -4.86 12.53 2.18
C LEU A 110 -3.92 12.10 1.06
N ALA A 111 -3.92 10.81 0.70
CA ALA A 111 -3.06 10.26 -0.34
C ALA A 111 -3.36 10.89 -1.71
N MET A 112 -4.63 11.02 -2.08
CA MET A 112 -5.04 11.63 -3.35
C MET A 112 -4.66 13.10 -3.44
N ARG A 113 -4.96 13.87 -2.40
CA ARG A 113 -4.60 15.30 -2.35
C ARG A 113 -3.09 15.51 -2.45
N ARG A 114 -2.30 14.69 -1.75
CA ARG A 114 -0.84 14.68 -1.90
C ARG A 114 -0.38 14.33 -3.31
N LEU A 115 -0.98 13.33 -3.95
CA LEU A 115 -0.64 12.96 -5.34
C LEU A 115 -0.92 14.08 -6.34
N LEU A 116 -1.98 14.85 -6.09
CA LEU A 116 -2.44 16.01 -6.86
C LEU A 116 -1.75 17.32 -6.46
N GLU A 117 -0.88 17.31 -5.46
CA GLU A 117 -0.21 18.50 -4.91
C GLU A 117 -1.22 19.55 -4.40
N ARG A 118 -2.26 19.08 -3.71
CA ARG A 118 -3.31 19.89 -3.07
C ARG A 118 -3.20 19.72 -1.55
N ASP A 119 -3.27 20.81 -0.80
CA ASP A 119 -3.25 20.82 0.67
C ASP A 119 -4.64 20.52 1.27
#